data_AF-A0A2N3CHS1-F1
#
_entry.id   AF-A0A2N3CHS1-F1
#
_cell.length_a   1.000
_cell.length_b   1.000
_cell.length_c   1.000
_cell.angle_alpha   90.00
_cell.angle_beta   90.00
_cell.angle_gamma   90.00
#
_symmetry.space_group_name_H-M   'P 1'
#
loop_
_entity.id
_entity.type
_entity.pdbx_description
1 polymer ?
#
loop_
_entity_poly.entity_id
_entity_poly.type
_entity_poly.pdbx_seq_one_letter_code
_entity_poly.pdbx_strand_id
1 'polypeptide(L)'
;LQMGGSDQWGNIVNGIDLTRRIAGAEVYGLTSPLLTTADGRKMGKSAEGAVWLDAAMLSPYEFWQFWRNTADADVGRFLKLYTELSVEECERLGALGGADINAAKVTLANAVTTLAHGPDAAAAAEATAREVFERGGAGEDLPTLRLAAAEIVEGISLAQLFVRAGLAKSGKEARRLIAEGGARLDDEGVTDPGLMLWAADLAQPRKLSAGRKRHALAVLG
;
A
#
# COMPACT_ATOMS: atom_id res chain seq x y z
N LEU A 1 -20.79 -15.12 -28.06
CA LEU A 1 -20.85 -14.75 -26.63
C LEU A 1 -20.36 -13.31 -26.49
N GLN A 2 -21.12 -12.44 -25.83
CA GLN A 2 -20.68 -11.10 -25.45
C GLN A 2 -20.52 -11.03 -23.93
N MET A 3 -19.42 -10.42 -23.47
CA MET A 3 -19.12 -10.25 -22.05
C MET A 3 -19.02 -8.77 -21.69
N GLY A 4 -19.35 -8.41 -20.44
CA GLY A 4 -19.21 -7.04 -19.94
C GLY A 4 -19.49 -6.90 -18.45
N GLY A 5 -19.34 -5.69 -17.92
CA GLY A 5 -19.78 -5.37 -16.56
C GLY A 5 -21.31 -5.45 -16.42
N SER A 6 -21.81 -5.60 -15.19
CA SER A 6 -23.25 -5.68 -14.91
C SER A 6 -24.05 -4.47 -15.38
N ASP A 7 -23.39 -3.31 -15.51
CA ASP A 7 -23.95 -2.09 -16.09
C ASP A 7 -24.21 -2.18 -17.61
N GLN A 8 -23.62 -3.15 -18.30
CA GLN A 8 -23.79 -3.37 -19.75
C GLN A 8 -24.93 -4.33 -20.11
N TRP A 9 -25.64 -4.88 -19.12
CA TRP A 9 -26.67 -5.91 -19.34
C TRP A 9 -27.71 -5.50 -20.40
N GLY A 10 -28.26 -4.29 -20.31
CA GLY A 10 -29.27 -3.81 -21.27
C GLY A 10 -28.75 -3.75 -22.71
N ASN A 11 -27.51 -3.27 -22.89
CA ASN A 11 -26.87 -3.20 -24.21
C ASN A 11 -26.60 -4.60 -24.78
N ILE A 12 -26.17 -5.54 -23.94
CA ILE A 12 -25.93 -6.93 -24.33
C ILE A 12 -27.23 -7.61 -24.78
N VAL A 13 -28.30 -7.48 -24.01
CA VAL A 13 -29.62 -8.06 -24.36
C VAL A 13 -30.16 -7.48 -25.67
N ASN A 14 -30.00 -6.16 -25.89
CA ASN A 14 -30.38 -5.54 -27.15
C ASN A 14 -29.59 -6.10 -28.35
N GLY A 15 -28.29 -6.37 -28.16
CA GLY A 15 -27.45 -7.01 -29.18
C GLY A 15 -27.90 -8.45 -29.50
N ILE A 16 -28.31 -9.21 -28.48
CA ILE A 16 -28.85 -10.57 -28.65
C ILE A 16 -30.14 -10.55 -29.49
N ASP A 17 -31.10 -9.68 -29.14
CA ASP A 17 -32.37 -9.60 -29.88
C ASP A 17 -32.17 -9.11 -31.32
N LEU A 18 -31.28 -8.12 -31.53
CA LEU A 18 -30.95 -7.65 -32.87
C LEU A 18 -30.30 -8.75 -33.72
N THR A 19 -29.36 -9.50 -33.15
CA THR A 19 -28.69 -10.61 -33.84
C THR A 19 -29.68 -11.69 -34.25
N ARG A 20 -30.63 -12.03 -33.37
CA ARG A 20 -31.71 -12.97 -33.67
C ARG A 20 -32.59 -12.48 -34.83
N ARG A 21 -32.94 -11.19 -34.86
CA ARG A 21 -33.82 -10.63 -35.91
C ARG A 21 -33.15 -10.52 -37.27
N ILE A 22 -31.88 -10.14 -37.31
CA ILE A 22 -31.17 -9.82 -38.56
C ILE A 22 -30.47 -11.05 -39.14
N ALA A 23 -29.79 -11.81 -38.28
CA ALA A 23 -28.97 -12.94 -38.69
C ALA A 23 -29.61 -14.31 -38.40
N GLY A 24 -30.73 -14.36 -37.65
CA GLY A 24 -31.38 -15.62 -37.28
C GLY A 24 -30.55 -16.51 -36.35
N ALA A 25 -29.47 -15.98 -35.77
CA ALA A 25 -28.52 -16.74 -34.97
C ALA A 25 -28.80 -16.61 -33.47
N GLU A 26 -28.57 -17.70 -32.74
CA GLU A 26 -28.56 -17.70 -31.28
C GLU A 26 -27.18 -17.25 -30.76
N VAL A 27 -27.19 -16.29 -29.84
CA VAL A 27 -25.99 -15.76 -29.19
C VAL A 27 -26.26 -15.54 -27.71
N TYR A 28 -25.20 -15.60 -26.90
CA TYR A 28 -25.28 -15.51 -25.44
C TYR A 28 -24.61 -14.26 -24.90
N GLY A 29 -25.06 -13.81 -23.73
CA GLY A 29 -24.47 -12.73 -22.95
C GLY A 29 -24.05 -13.21 -21.57
N LEU A 30 -22.93 -12.70 -21.05
CA LEU A 30 -22.45 -12.97 -19.70
C LEU A 30 -21.98 -11.66 -19.07
N THR A 31 -22.40 -11.39 -17.83
CA THR A 31 -21.98 -10.19 -17.11
C THR A 31 -21.26 -10.53 -15.82
N SER A 32 -20.21 -9.76 -15.51
CA SER A 32 -19.54 -9.80 -14.22
C SER A 32 -20.05 -8.67 -13.30
N PRO A 33 -20.10 -8.89 -11.97
CA PRO A 33 -20.46 -7.82 -11.04
C PRO A 33 -19.45 -6.67 -11.12
N LEU A 34 -19.92 -5.45 -10.87
CA LEU A 34 -19.02 -4.32 -10.65
C LEU A 34 -18.17 -4.56 -9.40
N LEU A 35 -16.88 -4.31 -9.53
CA LEU A 35 -15.93 -4.61 -8.46
C LEU A 35 -15.91 -3.50 -7.41
N THR A 36 -16.19 -3.89 -6.18
CA THR A 36 -16.05 -3.08 -4.98
C THR A 36 -14.96 -3.66 -4.10
N THR A 37 -14.30 -2.83 -3.31
CA THR A 37 -13.46 -3.22 -2.17
C THR A 37 -14.34 -3.63 -0.98
N ALA A 38 -13.78 -4.32 0.02
CA ALA A 38 -14.50 -4.79 1.21
C ALA A 38 -15.15 -3.65 2.02
N ASP A 39 -14.62 -2.43 1.90
CA ASP A 39 -15.18 -1.22 2.50
C ASP A 39 -16.26 -0.53 1.64
N GLY A 40 -16.68 -1.17 0.55
CA GLY A 40 -17.77 -0.72 -0.32
C GLY A 40 -17.36 0.34 -1.36
N ARG A 41 -16.09 0.76 -1.41
CA ARG A 41 -15.63 1.71 -2.43
C ARG A 41 -15.54 1.03 -3.81
N LYS A 42 -15.83 1.78 -4.87
CA LYS A 42 -15.62 1.31 -6.24
C LYS A 42 -14.14 1.41 -6.57
N MET A 43 -13.57 0.34 -7.13
CA MET A 43 -12.12 0.21 -7.38
C MET A 43 -11.55 1.26 -8.36
N GLY A 44 -12.41 1.92 -9.16
CA GLY A 44 -12.04 3.01 -10.08
C GLY A 44 -12.35 4.43 -9.60
N LYS A 45 -12.73 4.60 -8.33
CA LYS A 45 -12.96 5.91 -7.69
C LYS A 45 -12.16 6.00 -6.39
N SER A 46 -10.86 5.72 -6.47
CA SER A 46 -9.97 5.93 -5.32
C SER A 46 -9.91 7.43 -5.00
N ALA A 47 -9.49 7.79 -3.78
CA ALA A 47 -9.32 9.19 -3.38
C ALA A 47 -8.30 9.93 -4.27
N GLU A 48 -7.39 9.18 -4.89
CA GLU A 48 -6.31 9.66 -5.76
C GLU A 48 -6.65 9.60 -7.25
N GLY A 49 -7.85 9.10 -7.61
CA GLY A 49 -8.32 8.99 -8.99
C GLY A 49 -8.32 7.57 -9.54
N ALA A 50 -8.17 7.45 -10.86
CA ALA A 50 -8.19 6.18 -11.57
C ALA A 50 -6.82 5.48 -11.52
N VAL A 51 -6.82 4.16 -11.42
CA VAL A 51 -5.61 3.34 -11.53
C VAL A 51 -5.36 3.06 -13.01
N TRP A 52 -4.44 3.81 -13.62
CA TRP A 52 -4.16 3.72 -15.05
C TRP A 52 -3.24 2.54 -15.38
N LEU A 53 -3.47 1.92 -16.53
CA LEU A 53 -2.57 0.90 -17.10
C LEU A 53 -1.42 1.52 -17.91
N ASP A 54 -1.56 2.77 -18.34
CA ASP A 54 -0.51 3.48 -19.06
C ASP A 54 0.57 3.95 -18.07
N ALA A 55 1.81 3.47 -18.27
CA ALA A 55 2.95 3.76 -17.42
C ALA A 55 3.33 5.26 -17.37
N ALA A 56 2.93 6.05 -18.38
CA ALA A 56 3.11 7.50 -18.39
C ALA A 56 2.07 8.25 -17.54
N MET A 57 0.93 7.62 -17.27
CA MET A 57 -0.15 8.19 -16.45
C MET A 57 -0.10 7.74 -14.99
N LEU A 58 0.32 6.50 -14.76
CA LEU A 58 0.58 5.94 -13.43
C LEU A 58 1.81 5.05 -13.53
N SER A 59 2.84 5.34 -12.74
CA SER A 59 4.09 4.58 -12.85
C SER A 59 3.88 3.11 -12.44
N PRO A 60 4.65 2.15 -13.00
CA PRO A 60 4.53 0.75 -12.61
C PRO A 60 4.74 0.51 -11.10
N TYR A 61 5.55 1.36 -10.45
CA TYR A 61 5.73 1.32 -8.99
C TYR A 61 4.45 1.72 -8.24
N GLU A 62 3.80 2.82 -8.62
CA GLU A 62 2.54 3.26 -8.01
C GLU A 62 1.41 2.26 -8.29
N PHE A 63 1.36 1.71 -9.51
CA PHE A 63 0.44 0.63 -9.86
C PHE A 63 0.64 -0.60 -8.97
N TRP A 64 1.90 -1.02 -8.79
CA TRP A 64 2.25 -2.13 -7.90
C TRP A 64 1.87 -1.84 -6.44
N GLN A 65 2.13 -0.61 -5.96
CA GLN A 65 1.78 -0.17 -4.61
C GLN A 65 0.28 -0.22 -4.35
N PHE A 66 -0.54 0.18 -5.33
CA PHE A 66 -2.00 0.08 -5.24
C PHE A 66 -2.43 -1.36 -4.91
N TRP A 67 -1.90 -2.35 -5.64
CA TRP A 67 -2.19 -3.76 -5.38
C TRP A 67 -1.60 -4.27 -4.06
N ARG A 68 -0.38 -3.84 -3.72
CA ARG A 68 0.29 -4.18 -2.46
C ARG A 68 -0.48 -3.70 -1.23
N ASN A 69 -1.24 -2.62 -1.38
CA ASN A 69 -2.04 -2.00 -0.32
C ASN A 69 -3.49 -2.53 -0.26
N THR A 70 -3.79 -3.60 -1.00
CA THR A 70 -5.06 -4.32 -0.90
C THR A 70 -5.37 -4.71 0.55
N ALA A 71 -6.62 -4.50 0.99
CA ALA A 71 -7.07 -4.92 2.31
C ALA A 71 -7.03 -6.44 2.46
N ASP A 72 -6.65 -6.96 3.63
CA ASP A 72 -6.49 -8.41 3.88
C ASP A 72 -7.71 -9.21 3.44
N ALA A 73 -8.91 -8.70 3.72
CA ALA A 73 -10.19 -9.32 3.36
C ALA A 73 -10.44 -9.44 1.85
N ASP A 74 -9.75 -8.64 1.04
CA ASP A 74 -9.90 -8.62 -0.42
C ASP A 74 -8.84 -9.45 -1.16
N VAL A 75 -7.71 -9.76 -0.51
CA VAL A 75 -6.55 -10.40 -1.17
C VAL A 75 -6.92 -11.69 -1.89
N GLY A 76 -7.56 -12.64 -1.19
CA GLY A 76 -7.96 -13.92 -1.78
C GLY A 76 -8.93 -13.76 -2.96
N ARG A 77 -9.86 -12.80 -2.88
CA ARG A 77 -10.80 -12.50 -3.96
C ARG A 77 -10.10 -11.85 -5.15
N PHE A 78 -9.19 -10.92 -4.92
CA PHE A 78 -8.47 -10.23 -5.97
C PHE A 78 -7.46 -11.13 -6.67
N LEU A 79 -6.81 -12.05 -5.96
CA LEU A 79 -6.00 -13.11 -6.57
C LEU A 79 -6.81 -13.89 -7.61
N LYS A 80 -8.04 -14.32 -7.27
CA LYS A 80 -8.94 -15.06 -8.18
C LYS A 80 -9.41 -14.24 -9.38
N LEU A 81 -9.52 -12.92 -9.25
CA LEU A 81 -10.10 -12.06 -10.28
C LEU A 81 -9.08 -11.45 -11.24
N TYR A 82 -7.85 -11.22 -10.78
CA TYR A 82 -6.87 -10.39 -11.49
C TYR A 82 -5.55 -11.09 -11.80
N THR A 83 -5.41 -12.38 -11.45
CA THR A 83 -4.19 -13.15 -11.71
C THR A 83 -4.50 -14.41 -12.50
N GLU A 84 -3.46 -15.00 -13.08
CA GLU A 84 -3.53 -16.31 -13.76
C GLU A 84 -3.19 -17.48 -12.82
N LEU A 85 -3.21 -17.26 -11.50
CA LEU A 85 -2.96 -18.32 -10.52
C LEU A 85 -4.12 -19.32 -10.48
N SER A 86 -3.82 -20.56 -10.07
CA SER A 86 -4.86 -21.56 -9.85
C SER A 86 -5.77 -21.15 -8.69
N VAL A 87 -7.01 -21.65 -8.70
CA VAL A 87 -7.98 -21.35 -7.63
C VAL A 87 -7.47 -21.85 -6.28
N GLU A 88 -6.82 -23.02 -6.27
CA GLU A 88 -6.24 -23.63 -5.07
C GLU A 88 -5.14 -22.74 -4.48
N GLU A 89 -4.29 -22.17 -5.34
CA GLU A 89 -3.23 -21.26 -4.89
C GLU A 89 -3.81 -19.94 -4.36
N CYS A 90 -4.84 -19.40 -5.03
CA CYS A 90 -5.54 -18.23 -4.53
C CYS A 90 -6.17 -18.46 -3.15
N GLU A 91 -6.72 -19.66 -2.91
CA GLU A 91 -7.30 -20.04 -1.61
C GLU A 91 -6.24 -20.22 -0.55
N ARG A 92 -5.13 -20.88 -0.87
CA ARG A 92 -3.98 -21.04 0.04
C ARG A 92 -3.43 -19.68 0.48
N LEU A 93 -3.20 -18.77 -0.46
CA LEU A 93 -2.69 -17.43 -0.18
C LEU A 93 -3.72 -16.55 0.54
N GLY A 94 -5.00 -16.64 0.15
CA GLY A 94 -6.08 -15.89 0.78
C GLY A 94 -6.39 -16.33 2.22
N ALA A 95 -5.98 -17.53 2.61
CA ALA A 95 -6.13 -18.05 3.97
C ALA A 95 -4.99 -17.63 4.92
N LEU A 96 -3.93 -16.98 4.42
CA LEU A 96 -2.84 -16.48 5.25
C LEU A 96 -3.35 -15.37 6.19
N GLY A 97 -2.82 -15.32 7.41
CA GLY A 97 -3.18 -14.34 8.42
C GLY A 97 -1.95 -13.71 9.09
N GLY A 98 -2.18 -12.71 9.93
CA GLY A 98 -1.10 -12.06 10.67
C GLY A 98 -0.06 -11.43 9.76
N ALA A 99 1.23 -11.73 9.98
CA ALA A 99 2.31 -11.20 9.15
C ALA A 99 2.39 -11.86 7.76
N ASP A 100 1.93 -13.12 7.64
CA ASP A 100 2.09 -13.94 6.44
C ASP A 100 1.23 -13.45 5.27
N ILE A 101 0.13 -12.74 5.54
CA ILE A 101 -0.71 -12.13 4.49
C ILE A 101 0.09 -11.14 3.63
N ASN A 102 1.18 -10.56 4.14
CA ASN A 102 2.03 -9.67 3.35
C ASN A 102 2.65 -10.39 2.15
N ALA A 103 2.99 -11.67 2.27
CA ALA A 103 3.48 -12.46 1.15
C ALA A 103 2.40 -12.60 0.07
N ALA A 104 1.15 -12.87 0.44
CA ALA A 104 0.03 -12.92 -0.51
C ALA A 104 -0.21 -11.58 -1.21
N LYS A 105 -0.07 -10.45 -0.50
CA LYS A 105 -0.19 -9.11 -1.11
C LYS A 105 0.93 -8.80 -2.09
N VAL A 106 2.17 -9.20 -1.78
CA VAL A 106 3.29 -9.09 -2.72
C VAL A 106 3.04 -9.96 -3.94
N THR A 107 2.60 -11.22 -3.76
CA THR A 107 2.24 -12.10 -4.87
C THR A 107 1.15 -11.48 -5.76
N LEU A 108 0.09 -10.92 -5.18
CA LEU A 108 -0.94 -10.22 -5.92
C LEU A 108 -0.36 -9.05 -6.73
N ALA A 109 0.41 -8.18 -6.08
CA ALA A 109 0.99 -7.01 -6.74
C ALA A 109 1.94 -7.40 -7.89
N ASN A 110 2.78 -8.40 -7.67
CA ASN A 110 3.68 -8.94 -8.69
C ASN A 110 2.92 -9.52 -9.88
N ALA A 111 1.92 -10.36 -9.63
CA ALA A 111 1.16 -11.02 -10.68
C ALA A 111 0.42 -10.01 -11.57
N VAL A 112 -0.29 -9.05 -10.95
CA VAL A 112 -1.07 -8.06 -11.72
C VAL A 112 -0.15 -7.07 -12.44
N THR A 113 0.95 -6.64 -11.81
CA THR A 113 1.93 -5.74 -12.44
C THR A 113 2.65 -6.44 -13.59
N THR A 114 2.94 -7.74 -13.48
CA THR A 114 3.53 -8.53 -14.56
C THR A 114 2.59 -8.59 -15.77
N LEU A 115 1.29 -8.79 -15.56
CA LEU A 115 0.30 -8.79 -16.64
C LEU A 115 0.17 -7.44 -17.34
N ALA A 116 0.24 -6.34 -16.58
CA ALA A 116 0.05 -4.99 -17.12
C ALA A 116 1.32 -4.37 -17.74
N HIS A 117 2.48 -4.57 -17.11
CA HIS A 117 3.71 -3.84 -17.40
C HIS A 117 4.93 -4.75 -17.67
N GLY A 118 4.76 -6.07 -17.58
CA GLY A 118 5.81 -7.05 -17.79
C GLY A 118 6.60 -7.39 -16.51
N PRO A 119 7.35 -8.52 -16.54
CA PRO A 119 8.01 -9.08 -15.36
C PRO A 119 9.12 -8.19 -14.81
N ASP A 120 9.88 -7.52 -15.69
CA ASP A 120 11.00 -6.65 -15.27
C ASP A 120 10.50 -5.44 -14.47
N ALA A 121 9.37 -4.85 -14.90
CA ALA A 121 8.75 -3.73 -14.20
C ALA A 121 8.21 -4.15 -12.83
N ALA A 122 7.59 -5.33 -12.73
CA ALA A 122 7.13 -5.89 -11.47
C ALA A 122 8.29 -6.15 -10.50
N ALA A 123 9.37 -6.77 -10.97
CA ALA A 123 10.57 -7.02 -10.17
C ALA A 123 11.23 -5.72 -9.69
N ALA A 124 11.33 -4.72 -10.56
CA ALA A 124 11.86 -3.40 -10.19
C ALA A 124 10.97 -2.69 -9.16
N ALA A 125 9.65 -2.78 -9.29
CA ALA A 125 8.70 -2.19 -8.35
C ALA A 125 8.78 -2.86 -6.96
N GLU A 126 8.83 -4.20 -6.91
CA GLU A 126 9.02 -4.94 -5.67
C GLU A 126 10.36 -4.61 -5.02
N ALA A 127 11.46 -4.61 -5.79
CA ALA A 127 12.78 -4.26 -5.29
C ALA A 127 12.80 -2.84 -4.72
N THR A 128 12.18 -1.89 -5.42
CA THR A 128 12.03 -0.51 -4.93
C THR A 128 11.24 -0.47 -3.63
N ALA A 129 10.11 -1.18 -3.55
CA ALA A 129 9.29 -1.25 -2.34
C ALA A 129 10.06 -1.86 -1.16
N ARG A 130 10.86 -2.90 -1.42
CA ARG A 130 11.71 -3.56 -0.44
C ARG A 130 12.84 -2.65 0.03
N GLU A 131 13.52 -1.96 -0.86
CA GLU A 131 14.55 -0.98 -0.51
C GLU A 131 13.97 0.17 0.31
N VAL A 132 12.79 0.68 -0.09
CA VAL A 132 12.08 1.71 0.67
C VAL A 132 11.79 1.18 2.07
N PHE A 133 11.24 -0.03 2.21
CA PHE A 133 10.94 -0.64 3.51
C PHE A 133 12.17 -0.92 4.37
N GLU A 134 13.23 -1.50 3.80
CA GLU A 134 14.49 -1.84 4.48
C GLU A 134 15.29 -0.60 4.87
N ARG A 135 15.15 0.51 4.13
CA ARG A 135 15.67 1.83 4.51
C ARG A 135 14.74 2.62 5.44
N GLY A 136 13.73 1.96 6.03
CA GLY A 136 12.82 2.53 7.05
C GLY A 136 11.50 3.10 6.52
N GLY A 137 11.22 2.95 5.23
CA GLY A 137 10.00 3.36 4.54
C GLY A 137 8.88 2.34 4.70
N ALA A 138 8.17 2.37 5.82
CA ALA A 138 6.83 1.81 5.86
C ALA A 138 5.93 2.61 4.89
N GLY A 139 5.35 1.93 3.91
CA GLY A 139 4.38 2.50 2.97
C GLY A 139 3.17 3.05 3.71
N GLU A 140 3.18 4.36 3.89
CA GLU A 140 2.08 5.32 3.97
C GLU A 140 2.83 6.63 4.24
N ASP A 141 3.12 7.39 3.20
CA ASP A 141 3.47 8.82 3.23
C ASP A 141 4.12 9.27 4.57
N LEU A 142 5.23 8.63 4.96
CA LEU A 142 5.75 8.77 6.32
C LEU A 142 6.17 10.22 6.50
N PRO A 143 5.56 10.96 7.45
CA PRO A 143 5.95 12.33 7.73
C PRO A 143 7.46 12.36 7.98
N THR A 144 8.19 12.98 7.04
CA THR A 144 9.64 13.04 7.09
C THR A 144 10.04 14.38 7.68
N LEU A 145 10.57 14.33 8.89
CA LEU A 145 11.18 15.47 9.55
C LEU A 145 12.61 15.63 9.03
N ARG A 146 12.86 16.73 8.31
CA ARG A 146 14.21 17.16 7.92
C ARG A 146 14.77 18.10 8.97
N LEU A 147 15.96 17.80 9.48
CA LEU A 147 16.67 18.60 10.48
C LEU A 147 17.96 19.13 9.86
N ALA A 148 18.17 20.44 9.88
CA ALA A 148 19.44 20.99 9.43
C ALA A 148 20.54 20.71 10.47
N ALA A 149 21.77 20.42 10.03
CA ALA A 149 22.89 20.16 10.93
C ALA A 149 23.12 21.30 11.95
N ALA A 150 22.82 22.54 11.57
CA ALA A 150 22.89 23.71 12.44
C ALA A 150 21.89 23.68 13.61
N GLU A 151 20.78 22.94 13.50
CA GLU A 151 19.74 22.84 14.54
C GLU A 151 20.05 21.77 15.60
N ILE A 152 21.01 20.89 15.33
CA ILE A 152 21.32 19.71 16.16
C ILE A 152 22.76 19.77 16.69
N VAL A 153 23.41 20.94 16.62
CA VAL A 153 24.79 21.15 17.10
C VAL A 153 24.92 20.85 18.59
N GLU A 154 23.88 21.15 19.38
CA GLU A 154 23.80 20.84 20.82
C GLU A 154 23.07 19.51 21.10
N GLY A 155 22.76 18.75 20.05
CA GLY A 155 21.95 17.54 20.12
C GLY A 155 20.45 17.84 20.20
N ILE A 156 19.63 16.84 19.88
CA ILE A 156 18.17 16.89 20.04
C ILE A 156 17.71 15.76 20.96
N SER A 157 16.89 16.09 21.95
CA SER A 157 16.30 15.04 22.80
C SER A 157 15.27 14.23 22.02
N LEU A 158 15.17 12.95 22.35
CA LEU A 158 14.18 12.05 21.76
C LEU A 158 12.74 12.57 21.93
N ALA A 159 12.44 13.18 23.07
CA ALA A 159 11.13 13.81 23.30
C ALA A 159 10.87 15.01 22.35
N GLN A 160 11.86 15.86 22.09
CA GLN A 160 11.73 16.96 21.12
C GLN A 160 11.59 16.41 19.70
N LEU A 161 12.33 15.37 19.37
CA LEU A 161 12.30 14.73 18.06
C LEU A 161 10.90 14.16 17.74
N PHE A 162 10.26 13.48 18.70
CA PHE A 162 8.89 12.97 18.56
C PHE A 162 7.84 14.08 18.41
N VAL A 163 8.02 15.23 19.06
CA VAL A 163 7.12 16.38 18.88
C VAL A 163 7.29 16.98 17.48
N ARG A 164 8.54 17.24 17.06
CA ARG A 164 8.84 17.81 15.75
C ARG A 164 8.39 16.90 14.60
N ALA A 165 8.42 15.58 14.80
CA ALA A 165 7.97 14.60 13.83
C ALA A 165 6.43 14.42 13.80
N GLY A 166 5.66 15.19 14.60
CA GLY A 166 4.20 15.07 14.67
C GLY A 166 3.71 13.82 15.43
N LEU A 167 4.61 13.09 16.10
CA LEU A 167 4.30 11.89 16.87
C LEU A 167 3.83 12.18 18.31
N ALA A 168 3.90 13.43 18.76
CA ALA A 168 3.29 13.91 20.00
C ALA A 168 2.88 15.38 19.88
N LYS A 169 1.79 15.81 20.53
CA LYS A 169 1.32 17.21 20.49
C LYS A 169 2.12 18.13 21.41
N SER A 170 2.84 17.58 22.38
CA SER A 170 3.65 18.35 23.34
C SER A 170 4.80 17.54 23.92
N GLY A 171 5.82 18.22 24.45
CA GLY A 171 6.97 17.54 25.08
C GLY A 171 6.58 16.70 26.30
N LYS A 172 5.54 17.10 27.05
CA LYS A 172 5.02 16.31 28.19
C LYS A 172 4.36 15.01 27.72
N GLU A 173 3.63 15.06 26.60
CA GLU A 173 3.04 13.88 25.97
C GLU A 173 4.11 12.94 25.43
N ALA A 174 5.14 13.47 24.75
CA ALA A 174 6.25 12.68 24.23
C ALA A 174 7.01 11.94 25.35
N ARG A 175 7.33 12.65 26.45
CA ARG A 175 8.00 12.06 27.62
C ARG A 175 7.20 10.91 28.22
N ARG A 176 5.88 11.09 28.36
CA ARG A 176 4.98 10.05 28.88
C ARG A 176 4.94 8.84 27.95
N LEU A 177 4.75 9.06 26.64
CA LEU A 177 4.73 8.00 25.65
C LEU A 177 6.01 7.15 25.69
N ILE A 178 7.16 7.79 25.82
CA ILE A 178 8.46 7.12 25.88
C ILE A 178 8.61 6.34 27.20
N ALA A 179 8.32 6.97 28.35
CA ALA A 179 8.43 6.33 29.66
C ALA A 179 7.46 5.14 29.83
N GLU A 180 6.31 5.17 29.18
CA GLU A 180 5.31 4.08 29.17
C GLU A 180 5.64 2.97 28.16
N GLY A 181 6.79 3.04 27.47
CA GLY A 181 7.24 2.04 26.49
C GLY A 181 6.47 2.08 25.16
N GLY A 182 5.76 3.18 24.89
CA GLY A 182 4.99 3.40 23.67
C GLY A 182 5.82 3.96 22.51
N ALA A 183 7.11 4.21 22.70
CA ALA A 183 8.00 4.77 21.68
C ALA A 183 9.03 3.74 21.20
N ARG A 184 9.34 3.78 19.90
CA ARG A 184 10.45 3.03 19.31
C ARG A 184 11.32 3.89 18.41
N LEU A 185 12.61 3.62 18.42
CA LEU A 185 13.61 4.15 17.50
C LEU A 185 14.18 2.97 16.72
N ASP A 186 14.04 2.98 15.39
CA ASP A 186 14.45 1.87 14.51
C ASP A 186 13.91 0.51 14.97
N ASP A 187 12.63 0.50 15.34
CA ASP A 187 11.91 -0.66 15.86
C ASP A 187 12.40 -1.20 17.23
N GLU A 188 13.41 -0.60 17.83
CA GLU A 188 13.85 -0.86 19.20
C GLU A 188 13.07 -0.01 20.21
N GLY A 189 12.63 -0.64 21.31
CA GLY A 189 11.91 0.04 22.39
C GLY A 189 12.82 1.01 23.15
N VAL A 190 12.38 2.26 23.30
CA VAL A 190 13.12 3.31 23.99
C VAL A 190 12.31 3.81 25.18
N THR A 191 12.97 3.98 26.33
CA THR A 191 12.33 4.36 27.60
C THR A 191 12.89 5.65 28.22
N ASP A 192 14.04 6.14 27.74
CA ASP A 192 14.63 7.40 28.18
C ASP A 192 14.22 8.55 27.26
N PRO A 193 13.32 9.45 27.69
CA PRO A 193 12.93 10.60 26.88
C PRO A 193 14.00 11.70 26.80
N GLY A 194 15.00 11.65 27.68
CA GLY A 194 16.16 12.54 27.70
C GLY A 194 17.30 12.08 26.81
N LEU A 195 17.17 10.92 26.14
CA LEU A 195 18.16 10.42 25.19
C LEU A 195 18.47 11.49 24.14
N MET A 196 19.73 11.90 24.07
CA MET A 196 20.20 12.91 23.14
C MET A 196 20.71 12.24 21.86
N LEU A 197 20.23 12.72 20.72
CA LEU A 197 20.68 12.32 19.39
C LEU A 197 21.46 13.47 18.76
N TRP A 198 22.58 13.14 18.13
CA TRP A 198 23.47 14.08 17.47
C TRP A 198 23.39 13.93 15.95
N ALA A 199 24.02 14.84 15.22
CA ALA A 199 24.07 14.77 13.76
C ALA A 199 24.63 13.42 13.25
N ALA A 200 25.58 12.81 13.97
CA ALA A 200 26.12 11.50 13.63
C ALA A 200 25.09 10.37 13.75
N ASP A 201 24.18 10.44 14.72
CA ASP A 201 23.12 9.45 14.94
C ASP A 201 22.00 9.55 13.89
N LEU A 202 21.91 10.70 13.21
CA LEU A 202 20.97 11.00 12.12
C LEU A 202 21.64 10.98 10.73
N ALA A 203 22.88 10.49 10.65
CA ALA A 203 23.60 10.32 9.38
C ALA A 203 22.89 9.33 8.44
N GLN A 204 22.07 8.43 9.00
CA GLN A 204 21.11 7.61 8.28
C GLN A 204 19.69 7.97 8.77
N PRO A 205 18.66 7.85 7.91
CA PRO A 205 17.27 8.03 8.32
C PRO A 205 16.92 7.17 9.54
N ARG A 206 16.40 7.80 10.60
CA ARG A 206 15.96 7.12 11.80
C ARG A 206 14.44 7.02 11.81
N LYS A 207 13.92 5.82 11.99
CA LYS A 207 12.48 5.55 12.08
C LYS A 207 12.01 5.79 13.50
N LEU A 208 11.04 6.69 13.64
CA LEU A 208 10.37 6.97 14.90
C LEU A 208 8.99 6.34 14.88
N SER A 209 8.63 5.61 15.93
CA SER A 209 7.31 4.99 16.05
C SER A 209 6.65 5.33 17.37
N ALA A 210 5.41 5.80 17.31
CA ALA A 210 4.53 6.00 18.45
C ALA A 210 3.41 4.95 18.41
N GLY A 211 3.51 3.94 19.27
CA GLY A 211 2.62 2.79 19.26
C GLY A 211 2.76 1.95 17.99
N ARG A 212 1.65 1.33 17.55
CA ARG A 212 1.63 0.39 16.42
C ARG A 212 1.27 0.99 15.05
N LYS A 213 0.83 2.26 15.01
CA LYS A 213 0.20 2.84 13.81
C LYS A 213 0.76 4.21 13.39
N ARG A 214 1.54 4.87 14.24
CA ARG A 214 2.04 6.22 13.96
C ARG A 214 3.54 6.16 13.82
N HIS A 215 4.02 6.50 12.64
CA HIS A 215 5.42 6.38 12.26
C HIS A 215 5.86 7.67 11.58
N ALA A 216 7.13 8.03 11.72
CA ALA A 216 7.74 9.17 11.06
C ALA A 216 9.23 8.87 10.81
N LEU A 217 9.83 9.54 9.83
CA LEU A 217 11.27 9.47 9.58
C LEU A 217 11.93 10.76 10.03
N ALA A 218 13.05 10.66 10.76
CA ALA A 218 13.93 11.78 11.03
C ALA A 218 15.19 11.64 10.18
N VAL A 219 15.49 12.67 9.39
CA VAL A 219 16.67 12.72 8.50
C VAL A 219 17.45 14.00 8.73
N LEU A 220 18.77 13.92 8.64
CA LEU A 220 19.61 15.10 8.46
C LEU A 220 19.37 15.65 7.05
N GLY A 221 19.01 16.94 6.97
CA GLY A 221 18.69 17.66 5.73
C GLY A 221 19.89 18.40 5.15
#